data_AF-A0A151J404-F1
#
_entry.id   AF-A0A151J404-F1
#
_cell.length_a   1.000
_cell.length_b   1.000
_cell.length_c   1.000
_cell.angle_alpha   90.00
_cell.angle_beta   90.00
_cell.angle_gamma   90.00
#
_symmetry.space_group_name_H-M   'P 1'
#
loop_
_entity.id
_entity.type
_entity.pdbx_description
1 polymer ?
#
loop_
_entity_poly.entity_id
_entity_poly.type
_entity_poly.pdbx_seq_one_letter_code
_entity_poly.pdbx_strand_id
1 'polypeptide(L)'
;MPFKCCVPNCNGNYKNGPKVATFSFPKNEEMERKWLHAICRKNFPATNNSKVCELHFRLSEIERETSHYVESTGKLLTSHPRLIEDAVPSQFPNCSRYMTTNDAPKRLAPETKRMKLEHVMIEQAIERSIETEQVFNEKIGFSNLDELYAKLKERIDLQKWIVSRRDNILYILYIEDISYPNIKCCVRVSEDFTLRLFYGSRVVTKLNEKFNVPFIVSSVIEIKDILHQVLISMNKKYQDCSAMENINACIDILKSLLVILPQRKPVIEFLL
;
A
#
# COMPACT_ATOMS: atom_id res chain seq x y z
N MET A 1 -33.66 2.59 51.88
CA MET A 1 -33.74 4.03 51.52
C MET A 1 -32.52 4.37 50.68
N PRO A 2 -32.64 5.18 49.60
CA PRO A 2 -31.49 5.58 48.79
C PRO A 2 -30.50 6.39 49.62
N PHE A 3 -29.19 6.17 49.41
CA PHE A 3 -28.15 6.94 50.08
C PHE A 3 -28.15 8.38 49.59
N LYS A 4 -27.98 9.32 50.53
CA LYS A 4 -27.90 10.76 50.25
C LYS A 4 -26.49 11.11 49.77
N CYS A 5 -26.39 12.07 48.86
CA CYS A 5 -25.08 12.58 48.44
C CYS A 5 -24.35 13.26 49.61
N CYS A 6 -23.05 12.99 49.77
CA CYS A 6 -22.21 13.60 50.81
C CYS A 6 -21.56 14.94 50.38
N VAL A 7 -21.64 15.28 49.10
CA VAL A 7 -21.07 16.51 48.54
C VAL A 7 -21.80 17.74 49.10
N PRO A 8 -21.08 18.78 49.56
CA PRO A 8 -21.70 20.02 50.02
C PRO A 8 -22.66 20.62 48.99
N ASN A 9 -23.77 21.20 49.45
CA ASN A 9 -24.79 21.86 48.61
C ASN A 9 -25.43 20.96 47.53
N CYS A 10 -25.28 19.64 47.65
CA CYS A 10 -25.97 18.68 46.80
C CYS A 10 -27.19 18.09 47.49
N ASN A 11 -28.35 18.18 46.84
CA ASN A 11 -29.61 17.64 47.32
C ASN A 11 -29.95 16.25 46.73
N GLY A 12 -29.00 15.58 46.06
CA GLY A 12 -29.22 14.25 45.48
C GLY A 12 -29.73 13.23 46.49
N ASN A 13 -30.88 12.60 46.18
CA ASN A 13 -31.61 11.64 47.03
C ASN A 13 -32.13 12.18 48.38
N TYR A 14 -32.15 13.50 48.61
CA TYR A 14 -32.88 14.12 49.72
C TYR A 14 -34.40 14.15 49.43
N LYS A 15 -35.22 14.49 50.43
CA LYS A 15 -36.70 14.48 50.32
C LYS A 15 -37.22 15.28 49.12
N ASN A 16 -36.65 16.46 48.87
CA ASN A 16 -37.03 17.39 47.80
C ASN A 16 -36.03 17.40 46.64
N GLY A 17 -35.14 16.41 46.56
CA GLY A 17 -34.05 16.37 45.60
C GLY A 17 -34.28 15.37 44.47
N PRO A 18 -33.47 15.46 43.39
CA PRO A 18 -33.54 14.52 42.29
C PRO A 18 -33.16 13.10 42.76
N LYS A 19 -33.80 12.09 42.16
CA LYS A 19 -33.40 10.69 42.30
C LYS A 19 -32.23 10.43 41.38
N VAL A 20 -31.09 10.06 41.96
CA VAL A 20 -29.82 9.95 41.26
C VAL A 20 -29.06 8.71 41.68
N ALA A 21 -28.31 8.12 40.76
CA ALA A 21 -27.39 7.05 41.09
C ALA A 21 -26.29 7.56 42.03
N THR A 22 -25.82 6.70 42.94
CA THR A 22 -24.80 7.04 43.93
C THR A 22 -23.69 6.01 43.94
N PHE A 23 -22.46 6.50 44.00
CA PHE A 23 -21.25 5.71 43.98
C PHE A 23 -20.56 5.72 45.34
N SER A 24 -19.95 4.60 45.69
CA SER A 24 -19.14 4.46 46.91
C SER A 24 -17.75 5.06 46.68
N PHE A 25 -17.08 5.44 47.77
CA PHE A 25 -15.67 5.80 47.69
C PHE A 25 -14.84 4.60 47.19
N PRO A 26 -13.81 4.84 46.36
CA PRO A 26 -12.86 3.81 45.94
C PRO A 26 -12.17 3.15 47.14
N LYS A 27 -11.82 1.86 47.01
CA LYS A 27 -11.01 1.15 48.02
C LYS A 27 -9.52 1.52 47.96
N ASN A 28 -9.07 2.07 46.83
CA ASN A 28 -7.70 2.52 46.65
C ASN A 28 -7.52 3.85 47.40
N GLU A 29 -6.61 3.86 48.38
CA GLU A 29 -6.33 5.03 49.24
C GLU A 29 -5.94 6.28 48.43
N GLU A 30 -5.25 6.13 47.30
CA GLU A 30 -4.86 7.26 46.46
C GLU A 30 -6.08 7.92 45.82
N MET A 31 -7.01 7.10 45.31
CA MET A 31 -8.25 7.57 44.69
C MET A 31 -9.23 8.09 45.73
N GLU A 32 -9.32 7.46 46.90
CA GLU A 32 -10.09 7.96 48.03
C GLU A 32 -9.61 9.37 48.44
N ARG A 33 -8.29 9.55 48.57
CA ARG A 33 -7.69 10.86 48.86
C ARG A 33 -8.00 11.90 47.77
N LYS A 34 -7.95 11.51 46.49
CA LYS A 34 -8.32 12.40 45.37
C LYS A 34 -9.79 12.80 45.45
N TRP A 35 -10.70 11.88 45.78
CA TRP A 35 -12.13 12.19 45.96
C TRP A 35 -12.37 13.11 47.15
N LEU A 36 -11.76 12.84 48.31
CA LEU A 36 -11.85 13.71 49.49
C LEU A 36 -11.33 15.11 49.20
N HIS A 37 -10.20 15.20 48.49
CA HIS A 37 -9.64 16.46 48.05
C HIS A 37 -10.59 17.20 47.11
N ALA A 38 -11.20 16.52 46.13
CA ALA A 38 -12.14 17.14 45.19
C ALA A 38 -13.41 17.67 45.87
N ILE A 39 -13.98 16.91 46.81
CA ILE A 39 -15.20 17.32 47.54
C ILE A 39 -14.92 18.51 48.48
N CYS A 40 -13.66 18.75 48.85
CA CYS A 40 -13.20 19.91 49.63
C CYS A 40 -13.96 20.14 50.94
N ARG A 41 -14.46 19.08 51.56
CA ARG A 41 -15.15 19.16 52.85
C ARG A 41 -14.14 19.03 53.99
N LYS A 42 -14.00 20.10 54.78
CA LYS A 42 -13.08 20.11 55.95
C LYS A 42 -13.46 18.99 56.94
N ASN A 43 -12.45 18.25 57.40
CA ASN A 43 -12.56 17.21 58.44
C ASN A 43 -13.64 16.15 58.17
N PHE A 44 -13.80 15.74 56.91
CA PHE A 44 -14.78 14.71 56.54
C PHE A 44 -14.10 13.33 56.40
N PRO A 45 -14.32 12.40 57.34
CA PRO A 45 -13.94 11.00 57.12
C PRO A 45 -14.94 10.35 56.16
N ALA A 46 -14.44 9.75 55.07
CA ALA A 46 -15.28 8.89 54.25
C ALA A 46 -15.66 7.65 55.07
N THR A 47 -16.93 7.29 55.04
CA THR A 47 -17.46 6.08 55.69
C THR A 47 -18.16 5.24 54.63
N ASN A 48 -18.50 3.99 54.96
CA ASN A 48 -19.25 3.11 54.05
C ASN A 48 -20.59 3.71 53.59
N ASN A 49 -21.15 4.64 54.38
CA ASN A 49 -22.42 5.32 54.12
C ASN A 49 -22.25 6.63 53.34
N SER A 50 -21.02 7.12 53.20
CA SER A 50 -20.68 8.30 52.41
C SER A 50 -20.74 7.94 50.92
N LYS A 51 -21.70 8.50 50.17
CA LYS A 51 -21.84 8.28 48.73
C LYS A 51 -21.82 9.59 47.95
N VAL A 52 -21.27 9.57 46.74
CA VAL A 52 -21.28 10.69 45.80
C VAL A 52 -22.26 10.38 44.68
N CYS A 53 -23.14 11.32 44.33
CA CYS A 53 -24.09 11.11 43.25
C CYS A 53 -23.51 11.38 41.86
N GLU A 54 -24.14 10.82 40.83
CA GLU A 54 -23.72 10.93 39.43
C GLU A 54 -23.64 12.35 38.88
N LEU A 55 -24.33 13.32 39.50
CA LEU A 55 -24.26 14.74 39.12
C LEU A 55 -22.86 15.34 39.30
N HIS A 56 -21.97 14.67 40.04
CA HIS A 56 -20.61 15.13 40.28
C HIS A 56 -19.58 14.53 39.32
N PHE A 57 -19.99 13.62 38.45
CA PHE A 57 -19.16 12.97 37.44
C PHE A 57 -19.63 13.36 36.04
N ARG A 58 -18.76 13.19 35.05
CA ARG A 58 -19.12 13.39 33.65
C ARG A 58 -19.86 12.17 33.14
N LEU A 59 -20.76 12.36 32.18
CA LEU A 59 -21.50 11.26 31.56
C LEU A 59 -20.54 10.24 30.89
N SER A 60 -19.42 10.71 30.33
CA SER A 60 -18.38 9.85 29.75
C SER A 60 -17.60 9.02 30.78
N GLU A 61 -17.71 9.35 32.07
CA GLU A 61 -17.04 8.64 33.18
C GLU A 61 -17.96 7.61 33.85
N ILE A 62 -19.22 7.53 33.42
CA ILE A 62 -20.25 6.64 33.97
C ILE A 62 -20.63 5.60 32.92
N GLU A 63 -20.34 4.34 33.21
CA GLU A 63 -20.74 3.20 32.40
C GLU A 63 -22.13 2.72 32.84
N ARG A 64 -23.15 2.90 31.98
CA ARG A 64 -24.55 2.53 32.26
C ARG A 64 -25.00 1.26 31.55
N GLU A 65 -24.28 0.83 30.52
CA GLU A 65 -24.69 -0.26 29.63
C GLU A 65 -23.95 -1.56 29.97
N THR A 66 -24.48 -2.31 30.92
CA THR A 66 -24.22 -3.75 30.97
C THR A 66 -25.54 -4.47 31.16
N SER A 67 -26.27 -4.69 30.06
CA SER A 67 -27.44 -5.53 30.04
C SER A 67 -27.00 -6.99 29.88
N HIS A 68 -27.02 -7.76 30.95
CA HIS A 68 -26.83 -9.21 30.84
C HIS A 68 -28.20 -9.84 30.59
N TYR A 69 -28.31 -10.62 29.51
CA TYR A 69 -29.49 -11.44 29.27
C TYR A 69 -29.35 -12.73 30.11
N VAL A 70 -30.36 -13.07 30.90
CA VAL A 70 -30.37 -14.33 31.64
C VAL A 70 -31.33 -15.29 30.93
N GLU A 71 -30.75 -16.27 30.22
CA GLU A 71 -31.48 -17.23 29.38
C GLU A 71 -32.58 -18.01 30.14
N SER A 72 -32.43 -18.20 31.44
CA SER A 72 -33.39 -18.95 32.26
C SER A 72 -34.67 -18.17 32.63
N THR A 73 -34.68 -16.84 32.54
CA THR A 73 -35.80 -16.00 33.01
C THR A 73 -36.31 -15.00 31.96
N GLY A 74 -35.63 -14.86 30.82
CA GLY A 74 -36.04 -13.95 29.73
C GLY A 74 -36.08 -12.47 30.13
N LYS A 75 -35.47 -12.10 31.27
CA LYS A 75 -35.40 -10.72 31.76
C LYS A 75 -34.02 -10.15 31.48
N LEU A 76 -34.03 -8.94 30.93
CA LEU A 76 -32.85 -8.11 30.72
C LEU A 76 -32.46 -7.51 32.08
N LEU A 77 -31.38 -8.01 32.69
CA LEU A 77 -30.88 -7.48 33.96
C LEU A 77 -30.18 -6.15 33.70
N THR A 78 -30.79 -5.05 34.15
CA THR A 78 -30.16 -3.73 34.15
C THR A 78 -29.10 -3.71 35.25
N SER A 79 -27.82 -3.74 34.87
CA SER A 79 -26.72 -3.52 35.82
C SER A 79 -26.78 -2.10 36.39
N HIS A 80 -26.42 -1.95 37.66
CA HIS A 80 -26.27 -0.62 38.26
C HIS A 80 -25.12 0.14 37.58
N PRO A 81 -25.25 1.47 37.37
CA PRO A 81 -24.19 2.28 36.79
C PRO A 81 -22.87 2.11 37.54
N ARG A 82 -21.75 2.09 36.81
CA ARG A 82 -20.39 2.03 37.37
C ARG A 82 -19.59 3.24 36.93
N LEU A 83 -18.56 3.58 37.70
CA LEU A 83 -17.58 4.60 37.32
C LEU A 83 -16.37 3.91 36.69
N ILE A 84 -15.76 4.57 35.70
CA ILE A 84 -14.46 4.17 35.16
C ILE A 84 -13.40 4.23 36.26
N GLU A 85 -12.36 3.39 36.19
CA GLU A 85 -11.37 3.16 37.26
C GLU A 85 -10.68 4.44 37.78
N ASP A 86 -10.55 5.48 36.95
CA ASP A 86 -9.88 6.75 37.28
C ASP A 86 -10.83 7.96 37.44
N ALA A 87 -12.15 7.73 37.47
CA ALA A 87 -13.11 8.83 37.59
C ALA A 87 -13.02 9.52 38.96
N VAL A 88 -12.98 10.85 38.93
CA VAL A 88 -12.97 11.70 40.14
C VAL A 88 -14.10 12.73 40.07
N PRO A 89 -14.80 13.02 41.18
CA PRO A 89 -15.81 14.05 41.21
C PRO A 89 -15.23 15.38 40.74
N SER A 90 -15.76 15.94 39.66
CA SER A 90 -15.24 17.18 39.04
C SER A 90 -16.33 18.23 38.83
N GLN A 91 -17.60 17.84 38.89
CA GLN A 91 -18.73 18.73 38.66
C GLN A 91 -19.33 19.19 40.00
N PHE A 92 -19.20 20.49 40.31
CA PHE A 92 -19.73 21.08 41.54
C PHE A 92 -20.56 22.34 41.24
N PRO A 93 -21.76 22.19 40.65
CA PRO A 93 -22.55 23.32 40.14
C PRO A 93 -23.02 24.31 41.22
N ASN A 94 -23.19 23.85 42.47
CA ASN A 94 -23.62 24.68 43.61
C ASN A 94 -22.46 25.08 44.55
N CYS A 95 -21.22 24.89 44.11
CA CYS A 95 -20.03 25.34 44.82
C CYS A 95 -19.37 26.49 44.06
N SER A 96 -18.58 27.30 44.75
CA SER A 96 -17.85 28.43 44.18
C SER A 96 -17.01 28.02 42.96
N ARG A 97 -16.97 28.87 41.92
CA ARG A 97 -16.36 28.60 40.59
C ARG A 97 -14.92 28.09 40.62
N TYR A 98 -14.14 28.38 41.68
CA TYR A 98 -12.79 27.85 41.86
C TYR A 98 -12.73 26.36 42.22
N MET A 99 -13.84 25.74 42.61
CA MET A 99 -13.94 24.30 42.91
C MET A 99 -14.29 23.47 41.69
N THR A 100 -14.72 24.11 40.60
CA THR A 100 -15.03 23.45 39.33
C THR A 100 -13.77 23.52 38.46
N THR A 101 -13.06 22.40 38.33
CA THR A 101 -11.94 22.31 37.39
C THR A 101 -12.50 22.12 35.98
N ASN A 102 -12.66 23.23 35.25
CA ASN A 102 -12.83 23.14 33.80
C ASN A 102 -11.53 22.55 33.21
N ASP A 103 -11.66 21.65 32.24
CA ASP A 103 -10.50 21.07 31.54
C ASP A 103 -9.78 22.16 30.76
N ALA A 104 -8.84 22.84 31.41
CA ALA A 104 -7.74 23.42 30.67
C ALA A 104 -7.03 22.24 29.98
N PRO A 105 -6.81 22.29 28.66
CA PRO A 105 -6.13 21.21 27.95
C PRO A 105 -4.82 20.92 28.68
N LYS A 106 -4.68 19.68 29.18
CA LYS A 106 -3.47 19.26 29.88
C LYS A 106 -2.29 19.55 28.98
N ARG A 107 -1.35 20.36 29.47
CA ARG A 107 -0.13 20.70 28.75
C ARG A 107 0.56 19.39 28.37
N LEU A 108 0.61 19.09 27.07
CA LEU A 108 1.34 17.93 26.56
C LEU A 108 2.81 18.09 26.91
N ALA A 109 3.44 17.01 27.38
CA ALA A 109 4.86 17.00 27.63
C ALA A 109 5.62 17.36 26.33
N PRO A 110 6.77 18.06 26.42
CA PRO A 110 7.54 18.47 25.24
C PRO A 110 7.87 17.29 24.32
N GLU A 111 8.18 16.14 24.89
CA GLU A 111 8.49 14.90 24.18
C GLU A 111 7.30 14.39 23.35
N THR A 112 6.11 14.34 23.93
CA THR A 112 4.88 13.92 23.21
C THR A 112 4.57 14.87 22.05
N LYS A 113 4.87 16.16 22.19
CA LYS A 113 4.71 17.12 21.09
C LYS A 113 5.71 16.86 19.96
N ARG A 114 6.96 16.52 20.29
CA ARG A 114 8.00 16.17 19.30
C ARG A 114 7.64 14.89 18.55
N MET A 115 7.26 13.83 19.26
CA MET A 115 6.84 12.56 18.64
C MET A 115 5.67 12.76 17.67
N LYS A 116 4.68 13.58 18.01
CA LYS A 116 3.56 13.90 17.12
C LYS A 116 4.03 14.62 15.84
N LEU A 117 4.96 15.56 15.96
CA LEU A 117 5.51 16.26 14.79
C LEU A 117 6.31 15.31 13.90
N GLU A 118 7.14 14.46 14.50
CA GLU A 118 7.92 13.45 13.78
C GLU A 118 7.01 12.47 13.04
N HIS A 119 5.95 11.99 13.69
CA HIS A 119 4.95 11.13 13.07
C HIS A 119 4.30 11.79 11.85
N VAL A 120 3.86 13.05 11.99
CA VAL A 120 3.27 13.81 10.88
C VAL A 120 4.27 13.97 9.73
N MET A 121 5.54 14.24 10.03
CA MET A 121 6.58 14.36 9.00
C MET A 121 6.83 13.02 8.28
N ILE A 122 6.79 11.90 9.00
CA ILE A 122 6.93 10.56 8.42
C ILE A 122 5.73 10.25 7.53
N GLU A 123 4.49 10.50 7.99
CA GLU A 123 3.28 10.29 7.19
C GLU A 123 3.32 11.09 5.89
N GLN A 124 3.71 12.37 5.96
CA GLN A 124 3.87 13.22 4.77
C GLN A 124 4.94 12.69 3.80
N ALA A 125 6.05 12.14 4.33
CA ALA A 125 7.09 11.56 3.49
C ALA A 125 6.61 10.27 2.79
N ILE A 126 5.84 9.44 3.48
CA ILE A 126 5.23 8.23 2.92
C ILE A 126 4.24 8.60 1.82
N GLU A 127 3.34 9.56 2.08
CA GLU A 127 2.34 10.02 1.12
C GLU A 127 3.00 10.54 -0.17
N ARG A 128 4.01 11.41 -0.05
CA ARG A 128 4.79 11.89 -1.21
C ARG A 128 5.48 10.75 -1.96
N SER A 129 6.02 9.76 -1.26
CA SER A 129 6.66 8.60 -1.90
C SER A 129 5.66 7.83 -2.76
N ILE A 130 4.47 7.54 -2.21
CA ILE A 130 3.40 6.83 -2.90
C ILE A 130 2.92 7.63 -4.12
N GLU A 131 2.69 8.94 -3.96
CA GLU A 131 2.29 9.82 -5.07
C GLU A 131 3.33 9.82 -6.19
N THR A 132 4.63 9.94 -5.86
CA THR A 132 5.69 9.93 -6.88
C THR A 132 5.78 8.60 -7.62
N GLU A 133 5.56 7.48 -6.93
CA GLU A 133 5.52 6.15 -7.54
C GLU A 133 4.32 5.99 -8.47
N GLN A 134 3.14 6.46 -8.07
CA GLN A 134 1.93 6.45 -8.91
C GLN A 134 2.15 7.27 -10.19
N VAL A 135 2.64 8.51 -10.07
CA VAL A 135 2.93 9.36 -11.22
C VAL A 135 3.97 8.73 -12.16
N PHE A 136 4.96 8.04 -11.59
CA PHE A 136 5.96 7.31 -12.38
C PHE A 136 5.32 6.13 -13.14
N ASN A 137 4.53 5.32 -12.45
CA ASN A 137 3.85 4.16 -13.03
C ASN A 137 2.83 4.56 -14.09
N GLU A 138 2.08 5.65 -13.92
CA GLU A 138 1.18 6.18 -14.95
C GLU A 138 1.94 6.63 -16.20
N LYS A 139 3.12 7.26 -16.02
CA LYS A 139 3.97 7.67 -17.14
C LYS A 139 4.55 6.49 -17.91
N ILE A 140 4.79 5.34 -17.28
CA ILE A 140 5.50 4.21 -17.88
C ILE A 140 4.60 3.03 -18.24
N GLY A 141 3.52 2.81 -17.51
CA GLY A 141 2.51 1.79 -17.78
C GLY A 141 1.73 2.11 -19.04
N PHE A 142 1.16 1.11 -19.68
CA PHE A 142 0.31 1.26 -20.86
C PHE A 142 -0.82 0.25 -20.74
N SER A 143 -2.04 0.67 -21.08
CA SER A 143 -3.20 -0.22 -21.09
C SER A 143 -3.48 -0.76 -22.49
N ASN A 144 -3.04 -0.03 -23.52
CA ASN A 144 -3.31 -0.33 -24.92
C ASN A 144 -2.03 -0.28 -25.75
N LEU A 145 -2.01 -1.01 -26.88
CA LEU A 145 -0.90 -0.96 -27.85
C LEU A 145 -0.68 0.46 -28.42
N ASP A 146 -1.73 1.27 -28.50
CA ASP A 146 -1.69 2.66 -29.00
C ASP A 146 -0.89 3.57 -28.06
N GLU A 147 -1.12 3.44 -26.76
CA GLU A 147 -0.36 4.15 -25.72
C GLU A 147 1.09 3.70 -25.71
N LEU A 148 1.32 2.40 -25.86
CA LEU A 148 2.66 1.84 -25.99
C LEU A 148 3.39 2.41 -27.22
N TYR A 149 2.73 2.47 -28.38
CA TYR A 149 3.31 3.02 -29.60
C TYR A 149 3.68 4.50 -29.45
N ALA A 150 2.78 5.31 -28.88
CA ALA A 150 3.02 6.73 -28.63
C ALA A 150 4.22 6.94 -27.69
N LYS A 151 4.26 6.20 -26.57
CA LYS A 151 5.34 6.27 -25.58
C LYS A 151 6.69 5.78 -26.13
N LEU A 152 6.69 4.76 -26.99
CA LEU A 152 7.90 4.27 -27.65
C LEU A 152 8.42 5.29 -28.68
N LYS A 153 7.54 5.95 -29.43
CA LYS A 153 7.92 6.99 -30.39
C LYS A 153 8.53 8.23 -29.71
N GLU A 154 8.07 8.58 -28.51
CA GLU A 154 8.59 9.70 -27.73
C GLU A 154 9.91 9.36 -27.01
N ARG A 155 10.10 8.10 -26.57
CA ARG A 155 11.24 7.70 -25.71
C ARG A 155 12.35 6.93 -26.40
N ILE A 156 12.14 6.38 -27.60
CA ILE A 156 13.17 5.67 -28.35
C ILE A 156 13.95 6.64 -29.24
N ASP A 157 15.26 6.42 -29.31
CA ASP A 157 16.14 7.11 -30.24
C ASP A 157 15.83 6.67 -31.68
N LEU A 158 14.99 7.48 -32.36
CA LEU A 158 14.55 7.27 -33.74
C LEU A 158 15.71 7.22 -34.75
N GLN A 159 16.92 7.62 -34.36
CA GLN A 159 18.11 7.52 -35.20
C GLN A 159 18.59 6.07 -35.36
N LYS A 160 18.19 5.15 -34.46
CA LYS A 160 18.65 3.75 -34.47
C LYS A 160 17.54 2.74 -34.64
N TRP A 161 16.32 3.05 -34.21
CA TRP A 161 15.21 2.10 -34.23
C TRP A 161 13.99 2.70 -34.93
N ILE A 162 13.39 1.91 -35.83
CA ILE A 162 12.17 2.26 -36.53
C ILE A 162 11.02 1.53 -35.86
N VAL A 163 10.06 2.28 -35.31
CA VAL A 163 8.86 1.72 -34.70
C VAL A 163 7.71 1.82 -35.70
N SER A 164 7.17 0.66 -36.11
CA SER A 164 6.04 0.55 -37.03
C SER A 164 4.92 -0.26 -36.38
N ARG A 165 3.68 0.14 -36.61
CA ARG A 165 2.50 -0.65 -36.24
C ARG A 165 1.85 -1.25 -37.48
N ARG A 166 1.45 -2.52 -37.42
CA ARG A 166 0.49 -3.11 -38.37
C ARG A 166 -0.54 -3.88 -37.59
N ASP A 167 -1.80 -3.53 -37.77
CA ASP A 167 -2.95 -4.15 -37.10
C ASP A 167 -2.73 -4.22 -35.57
N ASN A 168 -2.73 -5.43 -35.03
CA ASN A 168 -2.59 -5.74 -33.60
C ASN A 168 -1.14 -6.08 -33.20
N ILE A 169 -0.16 -5.66 -34.00
CA ILE A 169 1.25 -6.00 -33.80
C ILE A 169 2.11 -4.73 -33.93
N LEU A 170 2.97 -4.53 -32.94
CA LEU A 170 4.01 -3.53 -32.98
C LEU A 170 5.35 -4.13 -33.39
N TYR A 171 6.05 -3.46 -34.29
CA TYR A 171 7.37 -3.80 -34.76
C TYR A 171 8.37 -2.71 -34.39
N ILE A 172 9.48 -3.09 -33.77
CA ILE A 172 10.63 -2.23 -33.50
C ILE A 172 11.80 -2.82 -34.28
N LEU A 173 12.26 -2.11 -35.30
CA LEU A 173 13.21 -2.58 -36.30
C LEU A 173 14.53 -1.84 -36.15
N TYR A 174 15.63 -2.60 -36.15
CA TYR A 174 16.97 -2.06 -36.30
C TYR A 174 17.46 -2.37 -37.71
N ILE A 175 17.66 -1.32 -38.51
CA ILE A 175 18.19 -1.40 -39.87
C ILE A 175 19.63 -0.94 -39.85
N GLU A 176 20.51 -1.73 -40.46
CA GLU A 176 21.90 -1.36 -40.66
C GLU A 176 22.14 -1.15 -42.17
N ASP A 177 22.77 -0.03 -42.52
CA ASP A 177 22.90 0.44 -43.89
C ASP A 177 24.40 0.49 -44.27
N ILE A 178 24.97 -0.68 -44.57
CA ILE A 178 26.40 -0.81 -44.96
C ILE A 178 26.55 -0.88 -46.49
N SER A 179 25.60 -1.50 -47.19
CA SER A 179 25.62 -1.66 -48.67
C SER A 179 24.23 -1.76 -49.28
N TYR A 180 23.28 -2.36 -48.57
CA TYR A 180 21.83 -2.31 -48.82
C TYR A 180 21.12 -2.37 -47.46
N PRO A 181 19.90 -1.81 -47.33
CA PRO A 181 19.19 -1.77 -46.06
C PRO A 181 18.83 -3.20 -45.64
N ASN A 182 19.46 -3.70 -44.57
CA ASN A 182 19.20 -5.02 -44.02
C ASN A 182 18.65 -4.91 -42.60
N ILE A 183 17.51 -5.57 -42.35
CA ILE A 183 16.89 -5.64 -41.03
C ILE A 183 17.68 -6.65 -40.20
N LYS A 184 18.57 -6.15 -39.36
CA LYS A 184 19.38 -7.00 -38.47
C LYS A 184 18.55 -7.52 -37.31
N CYS A 185 17.76 -6.65 -36.69
CA CYS A 185 16.94 -7.02 -35.54
C CYS A 185 15.51 -6.52 -35.68
N CYS A 186 14.57 -7.37 -35.28
CA CYS A 186 13.16 -7.04 -35.20
C CYS A 186 12.63 -7.49 -33.84
N VAL A 187 12.10 -6.54 -33.07
CA VAL A 187 11.28 -6.83 -31.89
C VAL A 187 9.83 -6.72 -32.28
N ARG A 188 9.06 -7.78 -32.03
CA ARG A 188 7.63 -7.83 -32.26
C ARG A 188 6.92 -7.85 -30.91
N VAL A 189 5.97 -6.95 -30.70
CA VAL A 189 5.06 -6.96 -29.54
C VAL A 189 3.66 -7.23 -30.05
N SER A 190 3.03 -8.29 -29.54
CA SER A 190 1.66 -8.66 -29.90
C SER A 190 0.65 -8.02 -28.93
N GLU A 191 -0.65 -8.19 -29.19
CA GLU A 191 -1.76 -7.61 -28.40
C GLU A 191 -1.82 -8.07 -26.94
N ASP A 192 -1.35 -9.28 -26.66
CA ASP A 192 -1.15 -9.84 -25.32
C ASP A 192 0.12 -9.31 -24.64
N PHE A 193 0.73 -8.26 -25.19
CA PHE A 193 2.02 -7.69 -24.80
C PHE A 193 3.17 -8.71 -24.79
N THR A 194 3.03 -9.83 -25.52
CA THR A 194 4.12 -10.78 -25.69
C THR A 194 5.17 -10.20 -26.63
N LEU A 195 6.37 -10.03 -26.10
CA LEU A 195 7.53 -9.58 -26.84
C LEU A 195 8.28 -10.79 -27.40
N ARG A 196 8.50 -10.77 -28.71
CA ARG A 196 9.31 -11.73 -29.46
C ARG A 196 10.45 -11.00 -30.16
N LEU A 197 11.66 -11.52 -30.01
CA LEU A 197 12.85 -10.95 -30.60
C LEU A 197 13.33 -11.82 -31.77
N PHE A 198 13.68 -11.17 -32.88
CA PHE A 198 14.18 -11.80 -34.09
C PHE A 198 15.52 -11.16 -34.47
N TYR A 199 16.50 -11.99 -34.82
CA TYR A 199 17.78 -11.57 -35.40
C TYR A 199 17.93 -12.23 -36.76
N GLY A 200 17.92 -11.42 -37.84
CA GLY A 200 17.76 -11.92 -39.21
C GLY A 200 16.51 -12.80 -39.36
N SER A 201 16.69 -14.05 -39.80
CA SER A 201 15.61 -15.04 -39.98
C SER A 201 15.38 -15.95 -38.77
N ARG A 202 16.08 -15.75 -37.64
CA ARG A 202 16.01 -16.61 -36.46
C ARG A 202 15.29 -15.94 -35.29
N VAL A 203 14.47 -16.72 -34.59
CA VAL A 203 13.86 -16.32 -33.32
C VAL A 203 14.89 -16.45 -32.21
N VAL A 204 15.08 -15.39 -31.42
CA VAL A 204 15.96 -15.41 -30.26
C VAL A 204 15.16 -15.93 -29.07
N THR A 205 15.53 -17.10 -28.55
CA THR A 205 14.89 -17.72 -27.38
C THR A 205 15.53 -17.30 -26.06
N LYS A 206 16.80 -16.90 -26.09
CA LYS A 206 17.55 -16.42 -24.92
C LYS A 206 18.49 -15.30 -25.33
N LEU A 207 18.31 -14.11 -24.77
CA LEU A 207 19.19 -12.96 -25.05
C LEU A 207 20.38 -12.92 -24.10
N ASN A 208 20.15 -13.16 -22.82
CA ASN A 208 21.14 -13.22 -21.72
C ASN A 208 20.66 -14.27 -20.68
N GLU A 209 21.45 -14.58 -19.64
CA GLU A 209 21.02 -15.43 -18.51
C GLU A 209 19.73 -14.95 -17.83
N LYS A 210 19.41 -13.65 -17.96
CA LYS A 210 18.26 -12.99 -17.33
C LYS A 210 17.01 -12.88 -18.20
N PHE A 211 17.10 -13.02 -19.53
CA PHE A 211 15.97 -12.74 -20.43
C PHE A 211 15.67 -13.93 -21.33
N ASN A 212 14.62 -14.67 -20.97
CA ASN A 212 14.02 -15.71 -21.79
C ASN A 212 12.86 -15.10 -22.59
N VAL A 213 12.78 -15.42 -23.88
CA VAL A 213 11.75 -14.93 -24.80
C VAL A 213 10.94 -16.13 -25.28
N PRO A 214 9.59 -16.07 -25.33
CA PRO A 214 8.73 -14.88 -25.17
C PRO A 214 8.56 -14.43 -23.70
N PHE A 215 8.46 -13.11 -23.52
CA PHE A 215 8.21 -12.45 -22.22
C PHE A 215 7.02 -11.49 -22.35
N ILE A 216 6.17 -11.42 -21.33
CA ILE A 216 5.03 -10.49 -21.27
C ILE A 216 5.55 -9.17 -20.68
N VAL A 217 5.51 -8.12 -21.49
CA VAL A 217 6.02 -6.81 -21.07
C VAL A 217 4.96 -6.09 -20.24
N SER A 218 5.37 -5.65 -19.06
CA SER A 218 4.51 -4.85 -18.16
C SER A 218 4.86 -3.37 -18.18
N SER A 219 6.02 -2.98 -18.74
CA SER A 219 6.50 -1.59 -18.71
C SER A 219 7.37 -1.21 -19.89
N VAL A 220 7.30 0.06 -20.33
CA VAL A 220 8.12 0.58 -21.44
C VAL A 220 9.63 0.51 -21.13
N ILE A 221 10.00 0.56 -19.84
CA ILE A 221 11.39 0.43 -19.39
C ILE A 221 11.96 -0.95 -19.75
N GLU A 222 11.18 -2.02 -19.60
CA GLU A 222 11.63 -3.38 -19.93
C GLU A 222 11.95 -3.50 -21.41
N ILE A 223 11.13 -2.91 -22.28
CA ILE A 223 11.42 -2.85 -23.73
C ILE A 223 12.71 -2.08 -23.96
N LYS A 224 12.90 -0.92 -23.31
CA LYS A 224 14.10 -0.11 -23.47
C LYS A 224 15.37 -0.85 -23.02
N ASP A 225 15.31 -1.56 -21.90
CA ASP A 225 16.44 -2.36 -21.41
C ASP A 225 16.75 -3.49 -22.38
N ILE A 226 15.74 -4.22 -22.89
CA ILE A 226 15.92 -5.26 -23.91
C ILE A 226 16.59 -4.68 -25.17
N LEU A 227 16.10 -3.55 -25.68
CA LEU A 227 16.69 -2.89 -26.86
C LEU A 227 18.15 -2.48 -26.61
N HIS A 228 18.46 -2.00 -25.42
CA HIS A 228 19.82 -1.64 -25.03
C HIS A 228 20.74 -2.87 -24.94
N GLN A 229 20.26 -3.95 -24.33
CA GLN A 229 20.99 -5.22 -24.24
C GLN A 229 21.23 -5.84 -25.61
N VAL A 230 20.24 -5.79 -26.52
CA VAL A 230 20.40 -6.21 -27.90
C VAL A 230 21.53 -5.42 -28.56
N LEU A 231 21.55 -4.09 -28.41
CA LEU A 231 22.60 -3.25 -28.99
C LEU A 231 23.99 -3.58 -28.42
N ILE A 232 24.11 -3.84 -27.12
CA ILE A 232 25.38 -4.26 -26.49
C ILE A 232 25.83 -5.61 -27.04
N SER A 233 24.94 -6.60 -27.16
CA SER A 233 25.26 -7.92 -27.68
C SER A 233 25.67 -7.89 -29.15
N MET A 234 25.07 -7.01 -29.95
CA MET A 234 25.48 -6.74 -31.33
C MET A 234 26.89 -6.17 -31.41
N ASN A 235 27.21 -5.18 -30.56
CA ASN A 235 28.53 -4.57 -30.52
C ASN A 235 29.61 -5.55 -30.03
N LYS A 236 29.30 -6.41 -29.05
CA LYS A 236 30.22 -7.47 -28.60
C LYS A 236 30.49 -8.51 -29.68
N LYS A 237 29.45 -8.97 -30.40
CA LYS A 237 29.66 -9.88 -31.55
C LYS A 237 30.47 -9.22 -32.66
N TYR A 238 30.36 -7.91 -32.85
CA TYR A 238 31.17 -7.17 -33.84
C TYR A 238 32.65 -7.02 -33.47
N GLN A 239 33.03 -7.22 -32.20
CA GLN A 239 34.45 -7.27 -31.82
C GLN A 239 35.09 -8.66 -32.04
N ASP A 240 34.30 -9.75 -32.08
CA ASP A 240 34.82 -11.12 -32.24
C ASP A 240 34.42 -11.82 -33.56
N CYS A 241 33.52 -11.28 -34.38
CA CYS A 241 33.03 -11.95 -35.59
C CYS A 241 33.20 -11.13 -36.85
N SER A 242 34.42 -11.14 -37.42
CA SER A 242 34.60 -10.84 -38.86
C SER A 242 34.92 -12.07 -39.70
N ALA A 243 35.16 -13.25 -39.11
CA ALA A 243 35.55 -14.45 -39.88
C ALA A 243 34.73 -15.72 -39.57
N MET A 244 34.30 -15.94 -38.32
CA MET A 244 33.84 -17.27 -37.89
C MET A 244 32.35 -17.55 -38.17
N GLU A 245 31.46 -16.55 -38.08
CA GLU A 245 30.01 -16.74 -38.29
C GLU A 245 29.63 -16.88 -39.78
N ASN A 246 30.38 -16.26 -40.70
CA ASN A 246 30.16 -16.41 -42.15
C ASN A 246 30.49 -17.82 -42.65
N ILE A 247 31.50 -18.48 -42.07
CA ILE A 247 31.90 -19.84 -42.45
C ILE A 247 30.85 -20.86 -41.96
N ASN A 248 30.38 -20.71 -40.71
CA ASN A 248 29.40 -21.62 -40.14
C ASN A 248 28.00 -21.48 -40.79
N ALA A 249 27.60 -20.26 -41.17
CA ALA A 249 26.37 -20.03 -41.93
C ALA A 249 26.44 -20.65 -43.33
N CYS A 250 27.58 -20.53 -44.03
CA CYS A 250 27.79 -21.18 -45.33
C CYS A 250 27.81 -22.73 -45.23
N ILE A 251 28.37 -23.29 -44.15
CA ILE A 251 28.39 -24.73 -43.90
C ILE A 251 26.98 -25.28 -43.61
N ASP A 252 26.15 -24.55 -42.87
CA ASP A 252 24.76 -24.97 -42.59
C ASP A 252 23.86 -24.87 -43.84
N ILE A 253 24.11 -23.88 -44.72
CA ILE A 253 23.43 -23.76 -46.01
C ILE A 253 23.86 -24.89 -46.97
N LEU A 254 25.16 -25.23 -47.01
CA LEU A 254 25.65 -26.36 -47.80
C LEU A 254 25.13 -27.71 -47.30
N LYS A 255 25.03 -27.90 -45.98
CA LYS A 255 24.46 -29.12 -45.38
C LYS A 255 22.96 -29.25 -45.65
N SER A 256 22.21 -28.15 -45.64
CA SER A 256 20.78 -28.17 -45.98
C SER A 256 20.52 -28.40 -47.47
N LEU A 257 21.39 -27.92 -48.37
CA LEU A 257 21.33 -28.23 -49.81
C LEU A 257 21.73 -29.69 -50.12
N LEU A 258 22.67 -30.27 -49.36
CA LEU A 258 23.08 -31.68 -49.49
C LEU A 258 21.96 -32.66 -49.09
N VAL A 259 21.10 -32.28 -48.15
CA VAL A 259 19.94 -33.10 -47.73
C VAL A 259 18.83 -33.15 -48.80
N ILE A 260 18.82 -32.20 -49.74
CA ILE A 260 17.80 -32.13 -50.83
C ILE A 260 18.21 -32.93 -52.08
N LEU A 261 19.46 -33.44 -52.15
CA LEU A 261 19.97 -34.21 -53.31
C LEU A 261 20.01 -35.74 -53.09
N PRO A 262 18.91 -36.38 -52.68
CA PRO A 262 18.61 -37.69 -53.26
C PRO A 262 17.12 -37.85 -53.62
N GLN A 263 16.63 -37.07 -54.60
CA GLN A 263 15.37 -37.36 -55.31
C GLN A 263 15.50 -37.16 -56.83
N ARG A 264 16.71 -37.25 -57.41
CA ARG A 264 16.87 -37.46 -58.86
C ARG A 264 17.53 -38.81 -59.11
N LYS A 265 16.70 -39.86 -59.23
CA LYS A 265 17.10 -41.06 -59.94
C LYS A 265 17.34 -40.69 -61.42
N PRO A 266 18.43 -41.18 -62.05
CA PRO A 266 18.56 -41.11 -63.49
C PRO A 266 17.70 -42.23 -64.10
N VAL A 267 16.84 -41.91 -65.07
CA VAL A 267 16.35 -42.92 -66.01
C VAL A 267 16.59 -42.34 -67.40
N ILE A 268 17.80 -42.61 -67.88
CA ILE A 268 18.07 -42.80 -69.30
C ILE A 268 17.40 -44.14 -69.64
N GLU A 269 16.23 -44.10 -70.26
CA GLU A 269 15.68 -45.19 -71.07
C GLU A 269 14.66 -44.56 -72.02
N PHE A 270 15.17 -43.98 -73.11
CA PHE A 270 14.38 -43.62 -74.29
C PHE A 270 15.27 -43.71 -75.53
N LEU A 271 15.86 -44.88 -75.74
CA LEU A 271 16.40 -45.33 -77.02
C LEU A 271 16.30 -46.87 -77.08
N LEU A 272 15.10 -47.34 -77.40
CA LEU A 272 14.82 -48.55 -78.19
C LEU A 272 13.53 -48.29 -78.97
#